data_AF-A0A9W9T6K4-F1
#
_entry.id   AF-A0A9W9T6K4-F1
#
_cell.length_a   1.000
_cell.length_b   1.000
_cell.length_c   1.000
_cell.angle_alpha   90.00
_cell.angle_beta   90.00
_cell.angle_gamma   90.00
#
_symmetry.space_group_name_H-M   'P 1'
#
loop_
_entity.id
_entity.type
_entity.pdbx_description
1 polymer ?
#
loop_
_entity_poly.entity_id
_entity_poly.type
_entity_poly.pdbx_seq_one_letter_code
_entity_poly.pdbx_strand_id
1 'polypeptide(L)'
;MSGRNISYGRGGAGNISMSRQQSATTPSDLVTPTIKQDFYTTGRGGTGNMVHNDPDRPEIARESQDVDSPPLRAEQFPHHTGRGGAANAYIPSSEEEERARQQAHAQEAELLRVRTQSKDRIREAEHERQELRNQQ
;
A
#
# COMPACT_ATOMS: atom_id res chain seq x y z
N MET A 1 15.48 -20.38 -32.19
CA MET A 1 14.87 -20.46 -30.85
C MET A 1 13.67 -19.51 -30.82
N SER A 2 12.46 -20.07 -30.81
CA SER A 2 11.21 -19.30 -30.82
C SER A 2 10.93 -18.75 -29.42
N GLY A 3 10.70 -17.44 -29.28
CA GLY A 3 10.40 -16.80 -28.00
C GLY A 3 9.00 -17.18 -27.51
N ARG A 4 8.78 -17.20 -26.18
CA ARG A 4 7.47 -17.47 -25.60
C ARG A 4 6.61 -16.21 -25.69
N ASN A 5 5.36 -16.36 -26.13
CA ASN A 5 4.40 -15.26 -26.14
C ASN A 5 3.86 -15.03 -24.73
N ILE A 6 3.98 -13.80 -24.24
CA ILE A 6 3.45 -13.39 -22.92
C ILE A 6 2.37 -12.32 -23.16
N SER A 7 1.19 -12.50 -22.58
CA SER A 7 0.08 -11.55 -22.66
C SER A 7 -0.11 -10.78 -21.35
N TYR A 8 -0.24 -9.46 -21.41
CA TYR A 8 -0.51 -8.60 -20.24
C TYR A 8 -1.89 -7.94 -20.32
N GLY A 9 -2.66 -7.90 -19.23
CA GLY A 9 -3.95 -7.18 -19.17
C GLY A 9 -5.10 -7.84 -19.97
N ARG A 10 -6.15 -7.08 -20.28
CA ARG A 10 -7.32 -7.56 -21.05
C ARG A 10 -6.98 -7.63 -22.55
N GLY A 11 -7.28 -8.75 -23.19
CA GLY A 11 -6.71 -9.19 -24.48
C GLY A 11 -6.74 -8.21 -25.67
N GLY A 12 -5.77 -8.38 -26.57
CA GLY A 12 -5.57 -7.65 -27.81
C GLY A 12 -4.15 -7.90 -28.36
N ALA A 13 -3.93 -7.84 -29.67
CA ALA A 13 -2.62 -8.16 -30.27
C ALA A 13 -1.48 -7.24 -29.78
N GLY A 14 -1.80 -6.00 -29.37
CA GLY A 14 -0.83 -5.06 -28.77
C GLY A 14 -0.36 -5.43 -27.36
N ASN A 15 -1.00 -6.41 -26.72
CA ASN A 15 -0.69 -6.85 -25.36
C ASN A 15 0.18 -8.11 -25.31
N ILE A 16 0.58 -8.61 -26.48
CA ILE A 16 1.40 -9.82 -26.63
C ILE A 16 2.83 -9.38 -26.94
N SER A 17 3.73 -9.53 -25.98
CA SER A 17 5.17 -9.35 -26.23
C SER A 17 5.82 -10.69 -26.53
N MET A 18 6.63 -10.74 -27.60
CA MET A 18 7.56 -11.84 -27.84
C MET A 18 8.70 -11.72 -26.84
N SER A 19 8.90 -12.71 -25.96
CA SER A 19 9.99 -12.70 -24.99
C SER A 19 11.36 -12.84 -25.68
N ARG A 20 11.86 -11.76 -26.28
CA ARG A 20 13.26 -11.65 -26.69
C ARG A 20 13.96 -10.85 -25.60
N GLN A 21 14.53 -11.58 -24.64
CA GLN A 21 15.46 -11.05 -23.63
C GLN A 21 14.85 -10.15 -22.54
N GLN A 22 13.83 -10.63 -21.83
CA GLN A 22 13.65 -10.18 -20.45
C GLN A 22 14.41 -11.17 -19.56
N SER A 23 15.53 -10.72 -18.98
CA SER A 23 16.15 -11.45 -17.87
C SER A 23 15.09 -11.73 -16.82
N ALA A 24 15.08 -12.96 -16.28
CA ALA A 24 14.22 -13.26 -15.15
C ALA A 24 14.48 -12.22 -14.06
N THR A 25 13.41 -11.64 -13.51
CA THR A 25 13.51 -10.68 -12.40
C THR A 25 14.36 -11.28 -11.31
N THR A 26 15.44 -10.60 -10.97
CA THR A 26 16.31 -11.01 -9.88
C THR A 26 15.77 -10.46 -8.56
N PRO A 27 16.08 -11.08 -7.41
CA PRO A 27 15.66 -10.54 -6.11
C PRO A 27 16.09 -9.08 -5.89
N SER A 28 17.21 -8.65 -6.47
CA SER A 28 17.66 -7.25 -6.42
C SER A 28 16.73 -6.28 -7.13
N ASP A 29 16.01 -6.71 -8.16
CA ASP A 29 15.08 -5.86 -8.92
C ASP A 29 13.79 -5.57 -8.13
N LEU A 30 13.51 -6.38 -7.10
CA LEU A 30 12.33 -6.24 -6.24
C LEU A 30 12.61 -5.38 -5.00
N VAL A 31 13.85 -4.95 -4.79
CA VAL A 31 14.22 -4.10 -3.66
C VAL A 31 13.71 -2.69 -3.90
N THR A 32 12.84 -2.20 -3.01
CA THR A 32 12.32 -0.83 -3.09
C THR A 32 13.46 0.18 -2.88
N PRO A 33 13.71 1.10 -3.83
CA PRO A 33 14.86 2.00 -3.77
C PRO A 33 14.68 3.07 -2.69
N THR A 34 15.64 3.29 -1.78
CA THR A 34 15.57 4.24 -0.64
C THR A 34 15.59 5.73 -1.03
N ILE A 35 15.08 6.63 -0.16
CA ILE A 35 15.18 8.08 -0.35
C ILE A 35 16.63 8.47 -0.10
N LYS A 36 17.24 9.19 -1.05
CA LYS A 36 18.64 9.65 -0.96
C LYS A 36 18.78 11.12 -0.56
N GLN A 37 17.68 11.86 -0.50
CA GLN A 37 17.67 13.27 -0.14
C GLN A 37 17.71 13.43 1.38
N ASP A 38 18.30 14.53 1.86
CA ASP A 38 18.36 14.85 3.29
C ASP A 38 16.98 15.17 3.88
N PHE A 39 16.04 15.61 3.04
CA PHE A 39 14.67 15.92 3.44
C PHE A 39 13.66 15.26 2.51
N TYR A 40 12.53 14.87 3.06
CA TYR A 40 11.42 14.25 2.34
C TYR A 40 10.08 14.74 2.87
N THR A 41 9.01 14.59 2.08
CA THR A 41 7.65 15.03 2.48
C THR A 41 6.80 13.83 2.88
N THR A 42 6.10 13.91 4.02
CA THR A 42 5.24 12.82 4.54
C THR A 42 3.79 12.85 4.01
N GLY A 43 3.46 13.70 3.03
CA GLY A 43 2.07 13.80 2.55
C GLY A 43 1.79 14.83 1.46
N ARG A 44 0.52 15.18 1.29
CA ARG A 44 0.02 16.03 0.18
C ARG A 44 0.17 17.52 0.49
N GLY A 45 1.30 18.10 0.07
CA GLY A 45 1.50 19.55 -0.11
C GLY A 45 1.77 20.36 1.18
N GLY A 46 2.52 21.46 1.03
CA GLY A 46 2.87 22.38 2.12
C GLY A 46 4.24 22.12 2.76
N THR A 47 4.92 23.18 3.21
CA THR A 47 6.24 23.10 3.86
C THR A 47 6.21 22.44 5.24
N GLY A 48 5.05 22.38 5.88
CA GLY A 48 4.87 21.80 7.22
C GLY A 48 5.03 20.28 7.30
N ASN A 49 5.12 19.59 6.16
CA ASN A 49 5.22 18.12 6.08
C ASN A 49 6.64 17.66 5.71
N MET A 50 7.65 18.54 5.75
CA MET A 50 9.04 18.20 5.46
C MET A 50 9.73 17.63 6.70
N VAL A 51 10.35 16.46 6.54
CA VAL A 51 11.05 15.73 7.60
C VAL A 51 12.47 15.42 7.15
N HIS A 52 13.42 15.43 8.09
CA HIS A 52 14.80 15.04 7.82
C HIS A 52 14.89 13.52 7.68
N ASN A 53 15.55 13.06 6.62
CA ASN A 53 15.79 11.66 6.35
C ASN A 53 16.86 11.11 7.28
N ASP A 54 16.61 9.93 7.86
CA ASP A 54 17.60 9.18 8.62
C ASP A 54 18.17 8.09 7.69
N PRO A 55 19.42 8.23 7.20
CA PRO A 55 19.99 7.25 6.28
C PRO A 55 20.21 5.87 6.93
N ASP A 56 20.28 5.80 8.26
CA ASP A 56 20.44 4.56 9.00
C ASP A 56 19.10 3.83 9.21
N ARG A 57 17.97 4.53 9.03
CA ARG A 57 16.59 4.00 9.13
C ARG A 57 15.71 4.38 7.93
N PRO A 58 16.04 3.90 6.71
CA PRO A 58 15.29 4.23 5.50
C PRO A 58 13.82 3.76 5.49
N GLU A 59 13.47 2.79 6.34
CA GLU A 59 12.12 2.27 6.53
C GLU A 59 11.14 3.31 7.09
N ILE A 60 11.61 4.21 7.97
CA ILE A 60 10.76 5.26 8.56
C ILE A 60 10.35 6.27 7.49
N ALA A 61 11.32 6.68 6.67
CA ALA A 61 11.07 7.60 5.58
C ALA A 61 10.11 7.02 4.54
N ARG A 62 10.13 5.70 4.35
CA ARG A 62 9.16 5.01 3.49
C ARG A 62 7.77 4.96 4.05
N GLU A 63 7.66 4.43 5.25
CA GLU A 63 6.39 4.28 5.95
C GLU A 63 5.64 5.61 6.06
N SER A 64 6.37 6.71 6.26
CA SER A 64 5.78 8.04 6.37
C SER A 64 5.43 8.69 5.02
N GLN A 65 5.89 8.16 3.89
CA GLN A 65 5.46 8.55 2.54
C GLN A 65 4.33 7.69 1.99
N ASP A 66 4.25 6.44 2.46
CA ASP A 66 3.24 5.50 2.01
C ASP A 66 1.85 6.01 2.45
N VAL A 67 0.95 6.14 1.46
CA VAL A 67 -0.42 6.55 1.72
C VAL A 67 -1.18 5.30 2.12
N ASP A 68 -1.70 5.28 3.35
CA ASP A 68 -2.59 4.23 3.82
C ASP A 68 -3.70 3.98 2.79
N SER A 69 -3.99 2.70 2.54
CA SER A 69 -5.14 2.35 1.69
C SER A 69 -6.37 3.06 2.26
N PRO A 70 -7.16 3.74 1.42
CA PRO A 70 -8.36 4.42 1.89
C PRO A 70 -9.22 3.42 2.65
N PRO A 71 -9.90 3.86 3.73
CA PRO A 71 -10.71 2.95 4.53
C PRO A 71 -11.65 2.20 3.61
N LEU A 72 -11.67 0.87 3.75
CA LEU A 72 -12.61 0.02 3.05
C LEU A 72 -13.99 0.54 3.42
N ARG A 73 -14.69 1.12 2.45
CA ARG A 73 -16.11 1.40 2.64
C ARG A 73 -16.76 0.04 2.85
N ALA A 74 -17.39 -0.16 4.01
CA ALA A 74 -18.31 -1.26 4.18
C ALA A 74 -19.33 -1.14 3.04
N GLU A 75 -19.19 -2.03 2.05
CA GLU A 75 -20.10 -2.15 0.92
C GLU A 75 -21.51 -2.28 1.54
N GLN A 76 -22.37 -1.27 1.35
CA GLN A 76 -23.74 -1.23 1.91
C GLN A 76 -24.62 -2.34 1.33
N PHE A 77 -24.56 -3.55 1.89
CA PHE A 77 -25.40 -4.65 1.41
C PHE A 77 -26.89 -4.26 1.50
N PRO A 78 -27.74 -4.52 0.49
CA PRO A 78 -27.51 -4.97 -0.90
C PRO A 78 -27.10 -3.82 -1.86
N HIS A 79 -26.31 -4.14 -2.89
CA HIS A 79 -25.83 -3.15 -3.88
C HIS A 79 -25.93 -3.66 -5.32
N HIS A 80 -25.82 -2.74 -6.28
CA HIS A 80 -25.81 -3.05 -7.71
C HIS A 80 -24.42 -2.83 -8.32
N THR A 81 -23.89 -3.82 -9.03
CA THR A 81 -22.63 -3.70 -9.76
C THR A 81 -22.89 -3.27 -11.21
N GLY A 82 -22.65 -2.00 -11.55
CA GLY A 82 -22.76 -1.49 -12.93
C GLY A 82 -24.00 -0.63 -13.20
N ARG A 83 -24.40 -0.49 -14.48
CA ARG A 83 -25.52 0.36 -14.91
C ARG A 83 -26.82 -0.43 -15.04
N GLY A 84 -27.61 -0.48 -13.96
CA GLY A 84 -29.03 -0.87 -13.95
C GLY A 84 -29.34 -2.35 -14.27
N GLY A 85 -30.50 -2.82 -13.83
CA GLY A 85 -31.01 -4.18 -14.09
C GLY A 85 -30.82 -5.16 -12.94
N ALA A 86 -31.81 -6.05 -12.74
CA ALA A 86 -31.84 -7.01 -11.63
C ALA A 86 -30.68 -8.02 -11.65
N ALA A 87 -30.10 -8.31 -12.82
CA ALA A 87 -28.95 -9.19 -12.97
C ALA A 87 -27.65 -8.64 -12.33
N ASN A 88 -27.63 -7.34 -12.02
CA ASN A 88 -26.50 -6.66 -11.39
C ASN A 88 -26.68 -6.51 -9.87
N ALA A 89 -27.79 -7.00 -9.30
CA ALA A 89 -28.04 -6.94 -7.87
C ALA A 89 -27.22 -8.01 -7.13
N TYR A 90 -26.35 -7.57 -6.22
CA TYR A 90 -25.75 -8.44 -5.23
C TYR A 90 -26.60 -8.39 -3.95
N ILE A 91 -27.33 -9.48 -3.71
CA ILE A 91 -28.15 -9.67 -2.52
C ILE A 91 -27.55 -10.87 -1.77
N PRO A 92 -26.63 -10.64 -0.83
CA PRO A 92 -26.04 -11.71 -0.05
C PRO A 92 -27.09 -12.37 0.85
N SER A 93 -26.86 -13.63 1.18
CA SER A 93 -27.56 -14.29 2.29
C SER A 93 -27.13 -13.69 3.63
N SER A 94 -27.93 -13.90 4.68
CA SER A 94 -27.60 -13.43 6.03
C SER A 94 -26.24 -13.95 6.53
N GLU A 95 -25.89 -15.20 6.21
CA GLU A 95 -24.57 -15.77 6.55
C GLU A 95 -23.42 -15.08 5.80
N GLU A 96 -23.61 -14.72 4.53
CA GLU A 96 -22.60 -14.02 3.74
C GLU A 96 -22.42 -12.58 4.23
N GLU A 97 -23.50 -11.90 4.63
CA GLU A 97 -23.42 -10.59 5.27
C GLU A 97 -22.62 -10.63 6.57
N GLU A 98 -22.90 -11.59 7.45
CA GLU A 98 -22.19 -11.75 8.71
C GLU A 98 -20.70 -12.01 8.49
N ARG A 99 -20.35 -12.90 7.55
CA ARG A 99 -18.95 -13.15 7.19
C ARG A 99 -18.26 -11.91 6.64
N ALA A 100 -18.93 -11.15 5.78
CA ALA A 100 -18.36 -9.92 5.23
C ALA A 100 -18.15 -8.86 6.31
N ARG A 101 -19.07 -8.71 7.26
CA ARG A 101 -18.92 -7.82 8.42
C ARG A 101 -17.77 -8.26 9.32
N GLN A 102 -17.65 -9.56 9.60
CA GLN A 102 -16.54 -10.11 10.39
C GLN A 102 -15.19 -9.89 9.71
N GLN A 103 -15.11 -10.10 8.38
CA GLN A 103 -13.90 -9.84 7.61
C GLN A 103 -13.54 -8.35 7.58
N ALA A 104 -14.52 -7.47 7.38
CA ALA A 104 -14.31 -6.03 7.42
C ALA A 104 -13.79 -5.59 8.81
N HIS A 105 -14.40 -6.09 9.89
CA HIS A 105 -13.97 -5.81 11.25
C HIS A 105 -12.56 -6.36 11.55
N ALA A 106 -12.25 -7.57 11.07
CA ALA A 106 -10.92 -8.16 11.23
C ALA A 106 -9.85 -7.35 10.49
N GLN A 107 -10.13 -6.94 9.25
CA GLN A 107 -9.23 -6.09 8.46
C GLN A 107 -9.08 -4.70 9.09
N GLU A 108 -10.15 -4.10 9.61
CA GLU A 108 -10.07 -2.83 10.33
C GLU A 108 -9.19 -2.93 11.59
N ALA A 109 -9.34 -4.00 12.37
CA ALA A 109 -8.51 -4.27 13.53
C ALA A 109 -7.02 -4.48 13.14
N GLU A 110 -6.76 -5.16 12.02
CA GLU A 110 -5.40 -5.33 11.49
C GLU A 110 -4.79 -4.00 11.05
N LEU A 111 -5.54 -3.18 10.30
CA LEU A 111 -5.10 -1.84 9.88
C LEU A 111 -4.80 -0.94 11.10
N LEU A 112 -5.65 -0.99 12.14
CA LEU A 112 -5.41 -0.28 13.40
C LEU A 112 -4.12 -0.75 14.08
N ARG A 113 -3.87 -2.06 14.13
CA ARG A 113 -2.65 -2.62 14.70
C ARG A 113 -1.41 -2.17 13.94
N VAL A 114 -1.42 -2.28 12.60
CA VAL A 114 -0.32 -1.81 11.76
C VAL A 114 -0.05 -0.35 12.03
N ARG A 115 -1.09 0.49 12.02
CA ARG A 115 -0.99 1.93 12.31
C ARG A 115 -0.42 2.24 13.69
N THR A 116 -0.77 1.47 14.73
CA THR A 116 -0.18 1.65 16.06
C THR A 116 1.31 1.35 16.06
N GLN A 117 1.72 0.23 15.44
CA GLN A 117 3.14 -0.15 15.34
C GLN A 117 3.97 0.88 14.57
N SER A 118 3.42 1.43 13.47
CA SER A 118 4.04 2.52 12.71
C SER A 118 4.27 3.77 13.57
N LYS A 119 3.26 4.17 14.34
CA LYS A 119 3.35 5.35 15.21
C LYS A 119 4.38 5.19 16.32
N ASP A 120 4.47 3.99 16.89
CA ASP A 120 5.41 3.73 17.98
C ASP A 120 6.86 3.79 17.47
N ARG A 121 7.17 3.24 16.28
CA ARG A 121 8.49 3.38 15.65
C ARG A 121 8.92 4.84 15.44
N ILE A 122 8.01 5.68 14.96
CA ILE A 122 8.30 7.11 14.75
C ILE A 122 8.59 7.80 16.08
N ARG A 123 7.77 7.53 17.11
CA ARG A 123 7.95 8.10 18.45
C ARG A 123 9.26 7.70 19.10
N GLU A 124 9.64 6.43 18.99
CA GLU A 124 10.93 5.93 19.49
C GLU A 124 12.09 6.67 18.81
N ALA A 125 12.05 6.80 17.49
CA ALA A 125 13.07 7.53 16.73
C ALA A 125 13.17 9.02 17.13
N GLU A 126 12.03 9.67 17.38
CA GLU A 126 12.00 11.06 17.85
C GLU A 126 12.56 11.20 19.27
N HIS A 127 12.22 10.27 20.17
CA HIS A 127 12.70 10.26 21.55
C HIS A 127 14.22 10.09 21.62
N GLU A 128 14.78 9.11 20.90
CA GLU A 128 16.23 8.89 20.81
C GLU A 128 16.94 10.16 20.32
N ARG A 129 16.38 10.83 19.31
CA ARG A 129 16.95 12.08 18.77
C ARG A 129 16.91 13.22 19.79
N GLN A 130 15.87 13.28 20.62
CA GLN A 130 15.75 14.27 21.69
C GLN A 130 16.75 13.98 22.83
N GLU A 131 16.95 12.72 23.19
CA GLU A 131 17.96 12.32 24.18
C GLU A 131 19.38 12.66 23.73
N LEU A 132 19.72 12.37 22.46
CA LEU A 132 21.01 12.74 21.88
C LEU A 132 21.23 14.26 21.90
N ARG A 133 20.17 15.05 21.66
CA ARG A 133 20.25 16.51 21.73
C ARG A 133 20.48 17.00 23.16
N ASN A 134 19.86 16.37 24.16
CA ASN A 134 19.99 16.77 25.56
C ASN A 134 21.34 16.37 26.17
N GLN A 135 22.10 15.49 25.51
CA GLN A 135 23.43 15.03 25.94
C GLN A 135 24.59 15.85 25.35
N GLN A 136 24.32 16.82 24.47
CA GLN A 136 25.29 17.79 23.93
C GLN A 136 25.12 19.16 24.60
#